data_AF-A0AAV2I6E9-F1
#
_entry.id   AF-A0AAV2I6E9-F1
#
_cell.length_a   1.000
_cell.length_b   1.000
_cell.length_c   1.000
_cell.angle_alpha   90.00
_cell.angle_beta   90.00
_cell.angle_gamma   90.00
#
_symmetry.space_group_name_H-M   'P 1'
#
loop_
_entity.id
_entity.type
_entity.pdbx_description
1 polymer ?
#
loop_
_entity_poly.entity_id
_entity_poly.type
_entity_poly.pdbx_seq_one_letter_code
_entity_poly.pdbx_strand_id
1 'polypeptide(L)'
;MMSWLLLTCLLGLTLAVNGQTTCDNEAQCLESLKKILVDRDKFWFGSNYDKSCPKGPTTSACSNPDVPLTSIASRLFNNSQEQLSSHLNNTKLARIVYNAPNASIFACGHDFPVPAVTSYTVNPLNITRVSAWSLNHKPVVTWDPLPNATLSTVIVWDVGYYFLHGLYVNCANGSMDTGTAAVSYRGPLNPSPTPNVYLTTVFTQLRELNATQVQELLQTFMNGNMRRFKQAVFLETLNTATGDSVMTEPSHINLMTVVADAYSVQKQKERLLVDNCPLLASQQPTLHKVLRGANMSVSLSDNMTSYPDPSPPYVTTLSVGIDVTYSTDDYWVMSCCLNYSITRGSFKADPFSDRTQRAGMTRLKPNVQLSLTDMIPGNTFTDQVYTLFFVDVAPAADATANATNVTVITHWLVGNIRNGDVSTGDEIAQYFGPNPFLPNSPRPYMFMLFKQPVSKLNTSYIESMCPGGVQRCRIDLAKVLQAWNLVELSGVTWLLAENDGFAKMRFYTEIKSRTKEEVCSDVPGYADPCPVPKPCPNKAAHATLPGSLLVGVVAMVTTARSLLWREH
;
A
#
# COMPACT_ATOMS: atom_id res chain seq x y z
N MET A 1 32.97 29.79 -20.70
CA MET A 1 32.94 29.11 -22.02
C MET A 1 32.67 27.63 -21.78
N MET A 2 31.68 27.05 -22.49
CA MET A 2 31.13 25.66 -22.42
C MET A 2 30.35 25.39 -21.11
N SER A 3 29.02 25.37 -21.00
CA SER A 3 27.89 24.87 -21.82
C SER A 3 27.86 23.35 -21.98
N TRP A 4 26.97 22.65 -21.25
CA TRP A 4 25.77 21.93 -21.74
C TRP A 4 25.23 20.91 -20.69
N LEU A 5 23.89 20.84 -20.61
CA LEU A 5 23.02 19.73 -20.17
C LEU A 5 22.87 19.39 -18.67
N LEU A 6 21.99 20.14 -17.99
CA LEU A 6 21.16 19.61 -16.90
C LEU A 6 19.95 18.90 -17.53
N LEU A 7 20.05 17.57 -17.61
CA LEU A 7 18.93 16.70 -17.97
C LEU A 7 18.03 16.56 -16.74
N THR A 8 16.82 17.09 -16.82
CA THR A 8 15.73 16.89 -15.85
C THR A 8 15.35 15.42 -15.79
N CYS A 9 15.74 14.72 -14.73
CA CYS A 9 15.27 13.37 -14.43
C CYS A 9 13.88 13.45 -13.76
N LEU A 10 12.86 13.72 -14.58
CA LEU A 10 11.47 13.40 -14.29
C LEU A 10 11.30 11.90 -14.55
N LEU A 11 11.44 11.07 -13.52
CA LEU A 11 11.03 9.66 -13.59
C LEU A 11 9.56 9.55 -13.19
N GLY A 12 8.71 10.02 -14.10
CA GLY A 12 7.42 9.37 -14.31
C GLY A 12 7.72 8.00 -14.89
N LEU A 13 7.43 6.94 -14.15
CA LEU A 13 7.36 5.59 -14.69
C LEU A 13 6.14 5.50 -15.62
N THR A 14 6.26 6.04 -16.84
CA THR A 14 5.52 5.51 -17.99
C THR A 14 6.32 4.34 -18.52
N LEU A 15 6.19 3.17 -17.87
CA LEU A 15 6.51 1.91 -18.53
C LEU A 15 5.51 1.77 -19.69
N ALA A 16 5.97 2.09 -20.90
CA ALA A 16 5.42 1.49 -22.10
C ALA A 16 5.69 -0.03 -21.99
N VAL A 17 4.73 -0.76 -21.44
CA VAL A 17 4.73 -2.22 -21.46
C VAL A 17 4.49 -2.63 -22.91
N ASN A 18 5.59 -2.96 -23.60
CA ASN A 18 5.54 -3.66 -24.87
C ASN A 18 4.83 -5.01 -24.65
N GLY A 19 3.70 -5.21 -25.34
CA GLY A 19 2.92 -6.45 -25.33
C GLY A 19 1.52 -6.37 -24.72
N GLN A 20 0.92 -5.19 -24.61
CA GLN A 20 -0.48 -5.08 -24.19
C GLN A 20 -1.39 -5.48 -25.37
N THR A 21 -2.03 -6.66 -25.30
CA THR A 21 -3.10 -7.03 -26.23
C THR A 21 -4.27 -6.10 -26.01
N THR A 22 -4.37 -5.07 -26.83
CA THR A 22 -5.55 -4.22 -26.95
C THR A 22 -6.67 -5.05 -27.59
N CYS A 23 -7.90 -4.94 -27.07
CA CYS A 23 -9.08 -5.55 -27.68
C CYS A 23 -9.50 -4.77 -28.94
N ASP A 24 -8.59 -4.57 -29.89
CA ASP A 24 -8.84 -3.85 -31.13
C ASP A 24 -9.70 -4.66 -32.10
N ASN A 25 -9.63 -6.00 -31.99
CA ASN A 25 -10.54 -6.92 -32.66
C ASN A 25 -11.54 -7.49 -31.63
N GLU A 26 -12.76 -6.98 -31.65
CA GLU A 26 -13.82 -7.33 -30.70
C GLU A 26 -14.16 -8.83 -30.74
N ALA A 27 -14.20 -9.46 -31.92
CA ALA A 27 -14.50 -10.88 -32.05
C ALA A 27 -13.41 -11.76 -31.42
N GLN A 28 -12.14 -11.43 -31.66
CA GLN A 28 -11.01 -12.15 -31.05
C GLN A 28 -10.97 -11.93 -29.53
N CYS A 29 -11.27 -10.71 -29.07
CA CYS A 29 -11.35 -10.38 -27.66
C CYS A 29 -12.46 -11.18 -26.96
N LEU A 30 -13.64 -11.26 -27.58
CA LEU A 30 -14.78 -12.03 -27.07
C LEU A 30 -14.46 -13.52 -26.96
N GLU A 31 -13.85 -14.12 -27.99
CA GLU A 31 -13.46 -15.54 -27.96
C GLU A 31 -12.39 -15.83 -26.89
N SER A 32 -11.47 -14.90 -26.67
CA SER A 32 -10.46 -15.01 -25.60
C SER A 32 -11.10 -14.87 -24.23
N LEU A 33 -12.06 -13.95 -24.07
CA LEU A 33 -12.82 -13.80 -22.84
C LEU A 33 -13.63 -15.07 -22.54
N LYS A 34 -14.34 -15.64 -23.52
CA LYS A 34 -15.09 -16.90 -23.31
C LYS A 34 -14.20 -18.03 -22.79
N LYS A 35 -12.96 -18.14 -23.29
CA LYS A 35 -11.97 -19.10 -22.76
C LYS A 35 -11.61 -18.81 -21.31
N ILE A 36 -11.36 -17.54 -20.95
CA ILE A 36 -11.10 -17.12 -19.57
C ILE A 36 -12.27 -17.46 -18.63
N LEU A 37 -13.51 -17.30 -19.09
CA LEU A 37 -14.69 -17.55 -18.27
C LEU A 37 -14.81 -19.03 -17.86
N VAL A 38 -14.41 -19.97 -18.73
CA VAL A 38 -14.50 -21.42 -18.46
C VAL A 38 -13.22 -22.01 -17.86
N ASP A 39 -12.11 -21.28 -17.90
CA ASP A 39 -10.82 -21.73 -17.37
C ASP A 39 -10.89 -21.93 -15.84
N ARG A 40 -10.56 -23.15 -15.40
CA ARG A 40 -10.64 -23.60 -14.01
C ARG A 40 -9.38 -23.24 -13.21
N ASP A 41 -8.31 -22.83 -13.86
CA ASP A 41 -7.01 -22.55 -13.25
C ASP A 41 -6.64 -21.07 -13.27
N LYS A 42 -7.50 -20.24 -13.89
CA LYS A 42 -7.19 -18.83 -14.15
C LYS A 42 -7.16 -17.95 -12.90
N PHE A 43 -8.02 -18.23 -11.91
CA PHE A 43 -8.23 -17.36 -10.74
C PHE A 43 -8.00 -18.10 -9.43
N TRP A 44 -7.77 -17.33 -8.35
CA TRP A 44 -7.38 -17.85 -7.04
C TRP A 44 -8.35 -18.86 -6.45
N PHE A 45 -9.64 -18.77 -6.77
CA PHE A 45 -10.69 -19.68 -6.31
C PHE A 45 -10.85 -20.94 -7.18
N GLY A 46 -9.95 -21.14 -8.15
CA GLY A 46 -9.99 -22.25 -9.11
C GLY A 46 -9.46 -23.57 -8.57
N SER A 47 -9.11 -24.49 -9.47
CA SER A 47 -8.67 -25.85 -9.12
C SER A 47 -7.34 -25.87 -8.34
N ASN A 48 -6.51 -24.83 -8.51
CA ASN A 48 -5.27 -24.62 -7.78
C ASN A 48 -5.43 -23.81 -6.47
N TYR A 49 -6.66 -23.65 -5.96
CA TYR A 49 -6.95 -22.85 -4.76
C TYR A 49 -6.04 -23.19 -3.56
N ASP A 50 -5.78 -24.47 -3.28
CA ASP A 50 -4.92 -24.88 -2.17
C ASP A 50 -3.46 -24.39 -2.30
N LYS A 51 -3.01 -24.06 -3.52
CA LYS A 51 -1.69 -23.45 -3.76
C LYS A 51 -1.74 -21.93 -3.65
N SER A 52 -2.80 -21.30 -4.16
CA SER A 52 -2.98 -19.84 -4.10
C SER A 52 -3.34 -19.35 -2.70
N CYS A 53 -3.96 -20.20 -1.91
CA CYS A 53 -4.41 -19.96 -0.55
C CYS A 53 -4.03 -21.15 0.34
N PRO A 54 -2.72 -21.37 0.60
CA PRO A 54 -2.27 -22.48 1.45
C PRO A 54 -2.80 -22.30 2.87
N LYS A 55 -3.05 -23.42 3.55
CA LYS A 55 -3.61 -23.48 4.92
C LYS A 55 -2.63 -22.88 5.96
N GLY A 56 -2.56 -21.55 6.03
CA GLY A 56 -2.08 -20.72 7.15
C GLY A 56 -3.26 -19.90 7.70
N PRO A 57 -3.09 -19.09 8.78
CA PRO A 57 -4.22 -18.47 9.49
C PRO A 57 -5.16 -17.83 8.47
N THR A 58 -6.42 -18.22 8.55
CA THR A 58 -7.48 -17.97 7.57
C THR A 58 -7.68 -16.47 7.37
N THR A 59 -6.80 -15.83 6.60
CA THR A 59 -6.97 -14.44 6.24
C THR A 59 -8.28 -14.34 5.48
N SER A 60 -9.08 -13.32 5.78
CA SER A 60 -10.33 -13.04 5.05
C SER A 60 -10.12 -12.95 3.52
N ALA A 61 -8.90 -12.68 3.08
CA ALA A 61 -8.43 -12.70 1.70
C ALA A 61 -8.43 -14.08 1.00
N CYS A 62 -8.56 -15.18 1.75
CA CYS A 62 -8.70 -16.54 1.20
C CYS A 62 -10.07 -17.16 1.50
N SER A 63 -11.09 -16.36 1.84
CA SER A 63 -12.45 -16.87 2.03
C SER A 63 -13.09 -17.23 0.69
N ASN A 64 -12.97 -18.50 0.25
CA ASN A 64 -13.65 -19.01 -0.94
C ASN A 64 -15.09 -19.45 -0.60
N PRO A 65 -16.14 -18.72 -1.05
CA PRO A 65 -17.51 -19.02 -0.67
C PRO A 65 -18.10 -20.28 -1.34
N ASP A 66 -17.45 -20.81 -2.38
CA ASP A 66 -18.01 -21.91 -3.18
C ASP A 66 -16.90 -22.76 -3.82
N VAL A 67 -16.27 -23.60 -2.99
CA VAL A 67 -15.12 -24.44 -3.38
C VAL A 67 -15.40 -25.34 -4.59
N PRO A 68 -16.60 -25.95 -4.77
CA PRO A 68 -16.88 -26.76 -5.96
C PRO A 68 -16.87 -26.00 -7.30
N LEU A 69 -17.09 -24.68 -7.27
CA LEU A 69 -17.20 -23.85 -8.47
C LEU A 69 -15.87 -23.18 -8.80
N THR A 70 -15.16 -23.77 -9.75
CA THR A 70 -13.73 -23.53 -10.03
C THR A 70 -13.44 -22.59 -11.21
N SER A 71 -14.46 -22.11 -11.93
CA SER A 71 -14.33 -21.11 -13.01
C SER A 71 -15.39 -20.00 -12.88
N ILE A 72 -15.20 -18.87 -13.56
CA ILE A 72 -16.19 -17.79 -13.56
C ILE A 72 -17.54 -18.30 -14.08
N ALA A 73 -17.54 -19.06 -15.18
CA ALA A 73 -18.75 -19.61 -15.76
C ALA A 73 -19.46 -20.57 -14.80
N SER A 74 -18.71 -21.41 -14.07
CA SER A 74 -19.32 -22.33 -13.10
C SER A 74 -20.04 -21.60 -11.97
N ARG A 75 -19.50 -20.44 -11.55
CA ARG A 75 -20.09 -19.55 -10.55
C ARG A 75 -21.27 -18.77 -11.10
N LEU A 76 -21.14 -18.26 -12.32
CA LEU A 76 -22.16 -17.50 -13.02
C LEU A 76 -23.43 -18.32 -13.24
N PHE A 77 -23.28 -19.60 -13.60
CA PHE A 77 -24.39 -20.51 -13.90
C PHE A 77 -24.72 -21.48 -12.77
N ASN A 78 -24.02 -21.38 -11.62
CA ASN A 78 -24.17 -22.30 -10.48
C ASN A 78 -24.11 -23.79 -10.90
N ASN A 79 -23.17 -24.12 -11.80
CA ASN A 79 -23.05 -25.44 -12.41
C ASN A 79 -21.57 -25.85 -12.51
N SER A 80 -21.24 -27.02 -11.95
CA SER A 80 -19.88 -27.58 -11.94
C SER A 80 -19.56 -28.50 -13.13
N GLN A 81 -20.49 -28.70 -14.06
CA GLN A 81 -20.35 -29.62 -15.19
C GLN A 81 -19.47 -29.08 -16.34
N GLU A 82 -19.04 -29.98 -17.24
CA GLU A 82 -18.00 -29.71 -18.25
C GLU A 82 -18.47 -28.97 -19.53
N GLN A 83 -19.75 -28.57 -19.64
CA GLN A 83 -20.31 -27.94 -20.86
C GLN A 83 -20.78 -26.49 -20.66
N LEU A 84 -20.01 -25.67 -19.93
CA LEU A 84 -20.38 -24.28 -19.65
C LEU A 84 -20.23 -23.34 -20.86
N SER A 85 -19.52 -23.75 -21.90
CA SER A 85 -19.27 -22.92 -23.09
C SER A 85 -20.54 -22.67 -23.91
N SER A 86 -21.50 -23.60 -23.93
CA SER A 86 -22.74 -23.44 -24.71
C SER A 86 -23.59 -22.26 -24.23
N HIS A 87 -23.59 -22.00 -22.92
CA HIS A 87 -24.29 -20.86 -22.30
C HIS A 87 -23.69 -19.49 -22.67
N LEU A 88 -22.51 -19.47 -23.31
CA LEU A 88 -21.81 -18.24 -23.72
C LEU A 88 -21.84 -18.02 -25.23
N ASN A 89 -22.42 -18.92 -26.02
CA ASN A 89 -22.35 -18.89 -27.48
C ASN A 89 -22.92 -17.59 -28.07
N ASN A 90 -24.05 -17.13 -27.53
CA ASN A 90 -24.78 -15.95 -28.02
C ASN A 90 -24.38 -14.65 -27.29
N THR A 91 -23.46 -14.73 -26.32
CA THR A 91 -23.02 -13.58 -25.52
C THR A 91 -22.06 -12.70 -26.32
N LYS A 92 -22.26 -11.38 -26.24
CA LYS A 92 -21.40 -10.35 -26.83
C LYS A 92 -20.62 -9.55 -25.77
N LEU A 93 -19.74 -8.65 -26.19
CA LEU A 93 -19.01 -7.78 -25.26
C LEU A 93 -19.86 -6.57 -24.84
N ALA A 94 -19.93 -6.30 -23.54
CA ALA A 94 -20.39 -5.01 -23.04
C ALA A 94 -19.22 -4.04 -22.98
N ARG A 95 -19.43 -2.76 -23.33
CA ARG A 95 -18.41 -1.72 -23.20
C ARG A 95 -18.54 -1.04 -21.83
N ILE A 96 -17.44 -0.98 -21.08
CA ILE A 96 -17.38 -0.32 -19.77
C ILE A 96 -16.34 0.79 -19.82
N VAL A 97 -16.76 2.01 -19.49
CA VAL A 97 -15.90 3.19 -19.50
C VAL A 97 -15.95 3.91 -18.14
N TYR A 98 -14.78 4.14 -17.55
CA TYR A 98 -14.64 4.91 -16.31
C TYR A 98 -14.16 6.33 -16.58
N ASN A 99 -14.71 7.25 -15.80
CA ASN A 99 -14.24 8.63 -15.66
C ASN A 99 -14.17 8.96 -14.17
N ALA A 100 -13.04 9.51 -13.73
CA ALA A 100 -12.83 9.95 -12.36
C ALA A 100 -11.93 11.19 -12.34
N PRO A 101 -12.16 12.17 -11.46
CA PRO A 101 -11.25 13.30 -11.30
C PRO A 101 -9.93 12.85 -10.68
N ASN A 102 -8.95 13.75 -10.58
CA ASN A 102 -7.79 13.48 -9.74
C ASN A 102 -8.16 13.60 -8.25
N ALA A 103 -7.36 12.99 -7.38
CA ALA A 103 -7.54 13.09 -5.93
C ALA A 103 -6.21 12.86 -5.19
N SER A 104 -6.24 13.12 -3.88
CA SER A 104 -5.29 12.60 -2.91
C SER A 104 -6.06 11.76 -1.91
N ILE A 105 -5.64 10.52 -1.69
CA ILE A 105 -6.29 9.61 -0.73
C ILE A 105 -5.37 9.36 0.45
N PHE A 106 -5.87 9.50 1.67
CA PHE A 106 -5.14 9.08 2.85
C PHE A 106 -5.40 7.60 3.11
N ALA A 107 -4.36 6.78 3.04
CA ALA A 107 -4.43 5.33 3.21
C ALA A 107 -3.12 4.81 3.79
N CYS A 108 -3.17 3.76 4.63
CA CYS A 108 -1.96 3.14 5.18
C CYS A 108 -0.98 4.12 5.87
N GLY A 109 -1.51 5.23 6.42
CA GLY A 109 -0.70 6.28 7.06
C GLY A 109 -0.05 7.29 6.11
N HIS A 110 -0.38 7.25 4.81
CA HIS A 110 0.25 8.04 3.74
C HIS A 110 -0.79 8.69 2.82
N ASP A 111 -0.45 9.83 2.23
CA ASP A 111 -1.26 10.51 1.21
C ASP A 111 -0.83 10.06 -0.20
N PHE A 112 -1.64 9.22 -0.84
CA PHE A 112 -1.39 8.75 -2.19
C PHE A 112 -2.06 9.67 -3.23
N PRO A 113 -1.30 10.23 -4.18
CA PRO A 113 -1.89 10.92 -5.32
C PRO A 113 -2.55 9.92 -6.27
N VAL A 114 -3.78 10.20 -6.69
CA VAL A 114 -4.53 9.41 -7.67
C VAL A 114 -4.77 10.28 -8.91
N PRO A 115 -4.24 9.91 -10.08
CA PRO A 115 -4.42 10.68 -11.30
C PRO A 115 -5.88 10.63 -11.78
N ALA A 116 -6.28 11.67 -12.51
CA ALA A 116 -7.57 11.67 -13.18
C ALA A 116 -7.63 10.56 -14.24
N VAL A 117 -8.80 9.96 -14.39
CA VAL A 117 -9.09 8.93 -15.38
C VAL A 117 -10.13 9.48 -16.33
N THR A 118 -9.82 9.49 -17.62
CA THR A 118 -10.73 9.99 -18.67
C THR A 118 -10.89 8.93 -19.74
N SER A 119 -12.12 8.51 -19.99
CA SER A 119 -12.49 7.51 -21.01
C SER A 119 -11.72 6.19 -20.91
N TYR A 120 -11.37 5.75 -19.70
CA TYR A 120 -10.70 4.47 -19.51
C TYR A 120 -11.65 3.33 -19.84
N THR A 121 -11.37 2.61 -20.92
CA THR A 121 -12.17 1.47 -21.36
C THR A 121 -11.60 0.19 -20.77
N VAL A 122 -12.45 -0.60 -20.10
CA VAL A 122 -12.04 -1.88 -19.51
C VAL A 122 -11.67 -2.87 -20.61
N ASN A 123 -10.48 -3.46 -20.49
CA ASN A 123 -10.04 -4.57 -21.32
C ASN A 123 -10.17 -5.88 -20.52
N PRO A 124 -11.04 -6.82 -20.95
CA PRO A 124 -11.29 -8.05 -20.21
C PRO A 124 -10.12 -9.02 -20.14
N LEU A 125 -9.10 -8.83 -20.98
CA LEU A 125 -7.93 -9.72 -21.08
C LEU A 125 -6.74 -9.24 -20.25
N ASN A 126 -6.85 -8.09 -19.59
CA ASN A 126 -5.77 -7.48 -18.81
C ASN A 126 -6.16 -7.27 -17.34
N ILE A 127 -5.15 -7.24 -16.46
CA ILE A 127 -5.33 -6.72 -15.10
C ILE A 127 -5.49 -5.20 -15.17
N THR A 128 -6.57 -4.70 -14.57
CA THR A 128 -6.84 -3.28 -14.38
C THR A 128 -5.97 -2.75 -13.24
N ARG A 129 -5.09 -1.79 -13.58
CA ARG A 129 -4.22 -1.07 -12.63
C ARG A 129 -4.71 0.35 -12.33
N VAL A 130 -5.92 0.67 -12.75
CA VAL A 130 -6.60 1.90 -12.35
C VAL A 130 -6.94 1.78 -10.86
N SER A 131 -6.70 2.83 -10.08
CA SER A 131 -6.97 2.82 -8.64
C SER A 131 -8.42 2.44 -8.36
N ALA A 132 -8.64 1.64 -7.32
CA ALA A 132 -9.96 1.29 -6.83
C ALA A 132 -10.78 2.53 -6.45
N TRP A 133 -10.13 3.64 -6.06
CA TRP A 133 -10.81 4.93 -5.86
C TRP A 133 -11.46 5.44 -7.15
N SER A 134 -10.73 5.40 -8.27
CA SER A 134 -11.26 5.82 -9.58
C SER A 134 -12.36 4.86 -10.04
N LEU A 135 -12.17 3.56 -9.85
CA LEU A 135 -13.16 2.52 -10.17
C LEU A 135 -14.39 2.55 -9.24
N ASN A 136 -14.35 3.29 -8.14
CA ASN A 136 -15.52 3.51 -7.27
C ASN A 136 -16.51 4.53 -7.81
N HIS A 137 -16.15 5.26 -8.88
CA HIS A 137 -17.09 6.07 -9.64
C HIS A 137 -17.95 5.18 -10.54
N LYS A 138 -19.24 5.47 -10.65
CA LYS A 138 -20.16 4.74 -11.52
C LYS A 138 -19.64 4.74 -12.96
N PRO A 139 -19.38 3.57 -13.59
CA PRO A 139 -18.98 3.52 -14.98
C PRO A 139 -20.16 3.81 -15.91
N VAL A 140 -19.83 4.24 -17.13
CA VAL A 140 -20.75 4.17 -18.26
C VAL A 140 -20.67 2.76 -18.83
N VAL A 141 -21.77 2.03 -18.81
CA VAL A 141 -21.89 0.67 -19.37
C VAL A 141 -22.85 0.72 -20.54
N THR A 142 -22.36 0.35 -21.72
CA THR A 142 -23.14 0.33 -22.96
C THR A 142 -23.00 -1.00 -23.69
N TRP A 143 -24.01 -1.36 -24.48
CA TRP A 143 -24.04 -2.56 -25.31
C TRP A 143 -24.94 -2.34 -26.52
N ASP A 144 -24.82 -3.21 -27.52
CA ASP A 144 -25.72 -3.18 -28.68
C ASP A 144 -27.03 -3.89 -28.33
N PRO A 145 -28.18 -3.18 -28.24
CA PRO A 145 -29.44 -3.80 -27.88
C PRO A 145 -29.87 -4.83 -28.93
N LEU A 146 -30.43 -5.95 -28.48
CA LEU A 146 -30.99 -6.96 -29.39
C LEU A 146 -32.23 -6.39 -30.09
N PRO A 147 -32.51 -6.75 -31.36
CA PRO A 147 -33.59 -6.13 -32.15
C PRO A 147 -34.98 -6.14 -31.49
N ASN A 148 -35.26 -7.13 -30.65
CA ASN A 148 -36.54 -7.32 -29.96
C ASN A 148 -36.47 -7.03 -28.45
N ALA A 149 -35.32 -6.61 -27.93
CA ALA A 149 -35.11 -6.33 -26.51
C ALA A 149 -35.21 -4.83 -26.25
N THR A 150 -36.33 -4.39 -25.66
CA THR A 150 -36.54 -2.99 -25.30
C THR A 150 -35.95 -2.62 -23.94
N LEU A 151 -35.84 -3.59 -23.03
CA LEU A 151 -35.35 -3.42 -21.66
C LEU A 151 -34.29 -4.46 -21.30
N SER A 152 -33.38 -4.11 -20.39
CA SER A 152 -32.32 -5.00 -19.91
C SER A 152 -31.98 -4.76 -18.44
N THR A 153 -31.57 -5.84 -17.76
CA THR A 153 -31.03 -5.79 -16.39
C THR A 153 -29.52 -5.89 -16.43
N VAL A 154 -28.83 -4.97 -15.76
CA VAL A 154 -27.38 -4.96 -15.63
C VAL A 154 -26.99 -5.32 -14.20
N ILE A 155 -26.11 -6.31 -14.06
CA ILE A 155 -25.57 -6.76 -12.78
C ILE A 155 -24.06 -6.56 -12.81
N VAL A 156 -23.53 -5.89 -11.78
CA VAL A 156 -22.09 -5.81 -11.51
C VAL A 156 -21.80 -6.62 -10.26
N TRP A 157 -20.93 -7.62 -10.37
CA TRP A 157 -20.79 -8.69 -9.40
C TRP A 157 -19.33 -9.05 -9.14
N ASP A 158 -18.94 -9.17 -7.87
CA ASP A 158 -17.67 -9.76 -7.45
C ASP A 158 -17.79 -11.29 -7.47
N VAL A 159 -17.15 -11.93 -8.44
CA VAL A 159 -17.24 -13.38 -8.66
C VAL A 159 -16.41 -14.16 -7.64
N GLY A 160 -15.34 -13.55 -7.10
CA GLY A 160 -14.47 -14.21 -6.13
C GLY A 160 -15.14 -14.33 -4.77
N TYR A 161 -15.70 -13.24 -4.27
CA TYR A 161 -16.28 -13.17 -2.93
C TYR A 161 -17.81 -13.09 -2.89
N TYR A 162 -18.49 -13.11 -4.03
CA TYR A 162 -19.95 -13.06 -4.13
C TYR A 162 -20.55 -11.78 -3.52
N PHE A 163 -19.96 -10.63 -3.81
CA PHE A 163 -20.55 -9.33 -3.43
C PHE A 163 -21.24 -8.67 -4.62
N LEU A 164 -22.46 -8.18 -4.40
CA LEU A 164 -23.16 -7.38 -5.40
C LEU A 164 -22.62 -5.95 -5.37
N HIS A 165 -22.17 -5.46 -6.52
CA HIS A 165 -21.62 -4.13 -6.69
C HIS A 165 -22.59 -3.17 -7.37
N GLY A 166 -23.56 -3.67 -8.13
CA GLY A 166 -24.63 -2.85 -8.71
C GLY A 166 -25.71 -3.72 -9.35
N LEU A 167 -26.95 -3.25 -9.30
CA LEU A 167 -28.11 -3.89 -9.92
C LEU A 167 -29.01 -2.81 -10.50
N TYR A 168 -29.13 -2.78 -11.82
CA TYR A 168 -29.93 -1.82 -12.57
C TYR A 168 -30.95 -2.58 -13.40
N VAL A 169 -32.21 -2.18 -13.33
CA VAL A 169 -33.32 -2.77 -14.09
C VAL A 169 -33.91 -1.75 -15.04
N ASN A 170 -34.60 -2.23 -16.07
CA ASN A 170 -35.29 -1.41 -17.06
C ASN A 170 -34.33 -0.49 -17.84
N CYS A 171 -33.10 -0.93 -18.06
CA CYS A 171 -32.16 -0.21 -18.90
C CYS A 171 -32.63 -0.27 -20.36
N ALA A 172 -32.81 0.89 -20.97
CA ALA A 172 -33.23 1.04 -22.36
C ALA A 172 -32.07 1.53 -23.26
N ASN A 173 -32.22 1.33 -24.57
CA ASN A 173 -31.32 1.87 -25.60
C ASN A 173 -29.84 1.48 -25.41
N GLY A 174 -29.57 0.27 -24.90
CA GLY A 174 -28.20 -0.23 -24.80
C GLY A 174 -27.34 0.50 -23.77
N SER A 175 -27.91 1.11 -22.73
CA SER A 175 -27.17 1.88 -21.73
C SER A 175 -27.66 1.63 -20.31
N MET A 176 -26.73 1.43 -19.38
CA MET A 176 -27.05 1.32 -17.94
C MET A 176 -27.57 2.64 -17.35
N ASP A 177 -27.23 3.79 -17.96
CA ASP A 177 -27.60 5.11 -17.45
C ASP A 177 -29.10 5.44 -17.58
N THR A 178 -29.81 4.73 -18.45
CA THR A 178 -31.27 4.88 -18.63
C THR A 178 -32.07 4.04 -17.65
N GLY A 179 -31.43 3.09 -16.95
CA GLY A 179 -32.11 2.17 -16.04
C GLY A 179 -32.26 2.70 -14.62
N THR A 180 -33.16 2.06 -13.87
CA THR A 180 -33.42 2.34 -12.46
C THR A 180 -32.54 1.45 -11.59
N ALA A 181 -31.78 2.05 -10.66
CA ALA A 181 -30.94 1.31 -9.73
C ALA A 181 -31.79 0.65 -8.62
N ALA A 182 -31.84 -0.67 -8.58
CA ALA A 182 -32.27 -1.41 -7.40
C ALA A 182 -31.14 -1.48 -6.35
N VAL A 183 -29.88 -1.50 -6.81
CA VAL A 183 -28.67 -1.29 -6.00
C VAL A 183 -27.73 -0.37 -6.75
N SER A 184 -27.43 0.78 -6.15
CA SER A 184 -26.47 1.73 -6.71
C SER A 184 -25.07 1.12 -6.79
N TYR A 185 -24.35 1.46 -7.88
CA TYR A 185 -22.99 1.04 -8.10
C TYR A 185 -22.04 1.36 -6.93
N ARG A 186 -21.16 0.41 -6.62
CA ARG A 186 -19.99 0.56 -5.74
C ARG A 186 -18.79 -0.07 -6.42
N GLY A 187 -17.63 0.56 -6.30
CA GLY A 187 -16.40 0.07 -6.91
C GLY A 187 -15.86 -1.22 -6.31
N PRO A 188 -14.92 -1.87 -7.01
CA PRO A 188 -14.16 -3.00 -6.49
C PRO A 188 -13.37 -2.59 -5.25
N LEU A 189 -13.31 -3.48 -4.25
CA LEU A 189 -12.58 -3.26 -2.99
C LEU A 189 -11.78 -4.50 -2.63
N ASN A 190 -10.96 -4.98 -3.56
CA ASN A 190 -10.14 -6.17 -3.33
C ASN A 190 -9.14 -5.90 -2.18
N PRO A 191 -9.19 -6.63 -1.04
CA PRO A 191 -8.22 -6.44 0.04
C PRO A 191 -6.85 -7.05 -0.27
N SER A 192 -6.75 -7.96 -1.23
CA SER A 192 -5.58 -8.80 -1.45
C SER A 192 -4.73 -8.32 -2.64
N PRO A 193 -3.39 -8.38 -2.54
CA PRO A 193 -2.52 -8.23 -3.71
C PRO A 193 -2.80 -9.28 -4.79
N THR A 194 -3.40 -10.43 -4.44
CA THR A 194 -3.86 -11.42 -5.42
C THR A 194 -5.02 -10.83 -6.25
N PRO A 195 -4.97 -10.90 -7.59
CA PRO A 195 -6.04 -10.35 -8.43
C PRO A 195 -7.40 -10.98 -8.17
N ASN A 196 -8.44 -10.15 -8.05
CA ASN A 196 -9.83 -10.57 -7.94
C ASN A 196 -10.65 -10.11 -9.16
N VAL A 197 -11.76 -10.77 -9.44
CA VAL A 197 -12.56 -10.54 -10.65
C VAL A 197 -13.94 -9.98 -10.37
N TYR A 198 -14.29 -8.99 -11.18
CA TYR A 198 -15.58 -8.31 -11.20
C TYR A 198 -16.20 -8.48 -12.57
N LEU A 199 -17.43 -8.98 -12.61
CA LEU A 199 -18.16 -9.27 -13.82
C LEU A 199 -19.30 -8.28 -13.99
N THR A 200 -19.44 -7.74 -15.19
CA THR A 200 -20.63 -7.00 -15.60
C THR A 200 -21.39 -7.85 -16.61
N THR A 201 -22.64 -8.15 -16.31
CA THR A 201 -23.52 -8.96 -17.17
C THR A 201 -24.80 -8.22 -17.48
N VAL A 202 -25.27 -8.36 -18.71
CA VAL A 202 -26.52 -7.75 -19.21
C VAL A 202 -27.51 -8.84 -19.61
N PHE A 203 -28.68 -8.86 -18.97
CA PHE A 203 -29.77 -9.78 -19.26
C PHE A 203 -30.92 -9.06 -19.95
N THR A 204 -31.52 -9.69 -20.95
CA THR A 204 -32.73 -9.17 -21.60
C THR A 204 -33.92 -9.31 -20.67
N GLN A 205 -34.77 -8.29 -20.62
CA GLN A 205 -36.04 -8.31 -19.89
C GLN A 205 -37.21 -8.37 -20.86
N LEU A 206 -38.25 -9.14 -20.53
CA LEU A 206 -39.50 -9.17 -21.30
C LEU A 206 -40.46 -8.04 -20.93
N ARG A 207 -40.34 -7.52 -19.71
CA ARG A 207 -41.25 -6.52 -19.15
C ARG A 207 -40.52 -5.56 -18.22
N GLU A 208 -41.17 -4.45 -17.93
CA GLU A 208 -40.71 -3.53 -16.92
C GLU A 208 -40.80 -4.16 -15.52
N LEU A 209 -39.73 -4.05 -14.75
CA LEU A 209 -39.64 -4.53 -13.37
C LEU A 209 -39.79 -3.36 -12.39
N ASN A 210 -40.50 -3.58 -11.29
CA ASN A 210 -40.53 -2.59 -10.21
C ASN A 210 -39.23 -2.67 -9.39
N ALA A 211 -38.38 -1.64 -9.47
CA ALA A 211 -37.09 -1.62 -8.79
C ALA A 211 -37.18 -1.80 -7.26
N THR A 212 -38.24 -1.28 -6.63
CA THR A 212 -38.48 -1.45 -5.18
C THR A 212 -38.76 -2.91 -4.84
N GLN A 213 -39.60 -3.59 -5.62
CA GLN A 213 -39.87 -5.03 -5.42
C GLN A 213 -38.62 -5.88 -5.66
N VAL A 214 -37.80 -5.53 -6.65
CA VAL A 214 -36.51 -6.19 -6.89
C VAL A 214 -35.57 -5.99 -5.70
N GLN A 215 -35.54 -4.79 -5.11
CA GLN A 215 -34.75 -4.49 -3.92
C GLN A 215 -35.25 -5.29 -2.69
N GLU A 216 -36.56 -5.39 -2.48
CA GLU A 216 -37.16 -6.20 -1.40
C GLU A 216 -36.84 -7.69 -1.57
N LEU A 217 -36.95 -8.21 -2.80
CA LEU A 217 -36.58 -9.58 -3.12
C LEU A 217 -35.09 -9.84 -2.82
N LEU A 218 -34.23 -8.91 -3.22
CA LEU A 218 -32.80 -8.98 -2.96
C LEU A 218 -32.50 -8.99 -1.45
N GLN A 219 -33.19 -8.19 -0.63
CA GLN A 219 -32.98 -8.22 0.82
C GLN A 219 -33.30 -9.59 1.42
N THR A 220 -34.44 -10.18 1.02
CA THR A 220 -34.83 -11.54 1.43
C THR A 220 -33.80 -12.56 0.99
N PHE A 221 -33.35 -12.48 -0.26
CA PHE A 221 -32.34 -13.35 -0.84
C PHE A 221 -31.00 -13.26 -0.08
N MET A 222 -30.52 -12.05 0.22
CA MET A 222 -29.25 -11.83 0.90
C MET A 222 -29.29 -12.29 2.36
N ASN A 223 -30.44 -12.19 3.04
CA ASN A 223 -30.62 -12.72 4.39
C ASN A 223 -30.56 -14.26 4.41
N GLY A 224 -31.15 -14.93 3.41
CA GLY A 224 -31.10 -16.39 3.29
C GLY A 224 -29.72 -16.94 2.89
N ASN A 225 -28.87 -16.15 2.23
CA ASN A 225 -27.59 -16.60 1.67
C ASN A 225 -26.37 -16.05 2.42
N MET A 226 -26.48 -15.79 3.73
CA MET A 226 -25.36 -15.27 4.56
C MET A 226 -24.70 -14.02 3.96
N ARG A 227 -25.48 -13.15 3.31
CA ARG A 227 -25.03 -11.93 2.61
C ARG A 227 -24.07 -12.17 1.44
N ARG A 228 -24.11 -13.36 0.82
CA ARG A 228 -23.41 -13.67 -0.43
C ARG A 228 -24.41 -13.65 -1.59
N PHE A 229 -24.09 -12.88 -2.63
CA PHE A 229 -24.90 -12.76 -3.83
C PHE A 229 -24.50 -13.82 -4.86
N LYS A 230 -25.31 -14.87 -5.02
CA LYS A 230 -25.16 -15.87 -6.10
C LYS A 230 -26.05 -15.49 -7.28
N GLN A 231 -25.45 -15.05 -8.38
CA GLN A 231 -26.19 -14.46 -9.50
C GLN A 231 -27.22 -15.40 -10.13
N ALA A 232 -26.86 -16.64 -10.48
CA ALA A 232 -27.81 -17.61 -11.06
C ALA A 232 -29.03 -17.85 -10.16
N VAL A 233 -28.82 -18.07 -8.86
CA VAL A 233 -29.90 -18.34 -7.90
C VAL A 233 -30.81 -17.12 -7.75
N PHE A 234 -30.23 -15.92 -7.72
CA PHE A 234 -31.02 -14.68 -7.68
C PHE A 234 -31.87 -14.51 -8.93
N LEU A 235 -31.31 -14.75 -10.12
CA LEU A 235 -32.03 -14.66 -11.38
C LEU A 235 -33.17 -15.68 -11.47
N GLU A 236 -32.96 -16.93 -11.04
CA GLU A 236 -34.02 -17.93 -10.95
C GLU A 236 -35.16 -17.49 -10.02
N THR A 237 -34.80 -16.92 -8.87
CA THR A 237 -35.77 -16.37 -7.91
C THR A 237 -36.54 -15.20 -8.52
N LEU A 238 -35.86 -14.28 -9.21
CA LEU A 238 -36.46 -13.14 -9.87
C LEU A 238 -37.39 -13.58 -11.01
N ASN A 239 -36.97 -14.55 -11.82
CA ASN A 239 -37.74 -15.14 -12.91
C ASN A 239 -39.03 -15.77 -12.38
N THR A 240 -38.94 -16.52 -11.28
CA THR A 240 -40.09 -17.12 -10.60
C THR A 240 -41.06 -16.06 -10.07
N ALA A 241 -40.53 -15.01 -9.43
CA ALA A 241 -41.34 -13.93 -8.87
C ALA A 241 -42.02 -13.05 -9.93
N THR A 242 -41.41 -12.89 -11.10
CA THR A 242 -41.86 -11.97 -12.15
C THR A 242 -42.56 -12.67 -13.32
N GLY A 243 -42.43 -14.00 -13.42
CA GLY A 243 -42.87 -14.78 -14.58
C GLY A 243 -42.08 -14.46 -15.85
N ASP A 244 -40.85 -13.99 -15.73
CA ASP A 244 -39.93 -13.74 -16.85
C ASP A 244 -38.95 -14.92 -16.95
N SER A 245 -39.00 -15.75 -17.99
CA SER A 245 -38.09 -16.89 -18.13
C SER A 245 -36.80 -16.58 -18.90
N VAL A 246 -36.59 -15.32 -19.31
CA VAL A 246 -35.54 -14.95 -20.29
C VAL A 246 -34.24 -14.49 -19.61
N MET A 247 -34.26 -14.13 -18.33
CA MET A 247 -33.04 -13.75 -17.59
C MET A 247 -32.28 -14.98 -17.07
N THR A 248 -31.87 -15.87 -17.97
CA THR A 248 -31.10 -17.08 -17.63
C THR A 248 -29.67 -17.03 -18.17
N GLU A 249 -29.49 -16.45 -19.37
CA GLU A 249 -28.18 -16.29 -20.01
C GLU A 249 -27.88 -14.81 -20.31
N PRO A 250 -26.63 -14.36 -20.11
CA PRO A 250 -26.28 -12.97 -20.39
C PRO A 250 -26.20 -12.73 -21.90
N SER A 251 -26.90 -11.69 -22.35
CA SER A 251 -26.76 -11.17 -23.72
C SER A 251 -25.39 -10.53 -23.95
N HIS A 252 -24.85 -9.86 -22.93
CA HIS A 252 -23.54 -9.22 -22.98
C HIS A 252 -22.79 -9.41 -21.67
N ILE A 253 -21.45 -9.45 -21.77
CA ILE A 253 -20.55 -9.65 -20.64
C ILE A 253 -19.29 -8.80 -20.82
N ASN A 254 -18.71 -8.36 -19.71
CA ASN A 254 -17.34 -7.88 -19.66
C ASN A 254 -16.75 -8.19 -18.27
N LEU A 255 -15.44 -8.29 -18.21
CA LEU A 255 -14.67 -8.73 -17.05
C LEU A 255 -13.68 -7.63 -16.67
N MET A 256 -13.55 -7.37 -15.38
CA MET A 256 -12.53 -6.50 -14.84
C MET A 256 -11.76 -7.26 -13.77
N THR A 257 -10.44 -7.41 -13.96
CA THR A 257 -9.55 -8.06 -13.00
C THR A 257 -8.79 -6.99 -12.23
N VAL A 258 -8.92 -6.94 -10.90
CA VAL A 258 -8.41 -5.85 -10.06
C VAL A 258 -7.56 -6.41 -8.93
N VAL A 259 -6.38 -5.81 -8.69
CA VAL A 259 -5.56 -6.08 -7.51
C VAL A 259 -5.83 -5.06 -6.40
N ALA A 260 -5.42 -5.37 -5.18
CA ALA A 260 -5.38 -4.38 -4.11
C ALA A 260 -4.52 -3.16 -4.46
N ASP A 261 -4.97 -2.02 -3.99
CA ASP A 261 -4.25 -0.75 -3.92
C ASP A 261 -4.44 -0.13 -2.52
N ALA A 262 -3.79 1.00 -2.27
CA ALA A 262 -3.89 1.66 -0.97
C ALA A 262 -5.35 2.00 -0.60
N TYR A 263 -6.17 2.42 -1.56
CA TYR A 263 -7.58 2.75 -1.31
C TYR A 263 -8.39 1.55 -0.82
N SER A 264 -8.34 0.45 -1.58
CA SER A 264 -9.09 -0.77 -1.30
C SER A 264 -8.67 -1.41 0.02
N VAL A 265 -7.37 -1.47 0.30
CA VAL A 265 -6.84 -1.95 1.58
C VAL A 265 -7.31 -1.08 2.75
N GLN A 266 -7.21 0.24 2.62
CA GLN A 266 -7.67 1.17 3.65
C GLN A 266 -9.17 1.04 3.92
N LYS A 267 -10.00 0.89 2.88
CA LYS A 267 -11.45 0.70 3.04
C LYS A 267 -11.81 -0.60 3.74
N GLN A 268 -10.98 -1.64 3.60
CA GLN A 268 -11.20 -2.93 4.27
C GLN A 268 -10.72 -2.89 5.73
N LYS A 269 -9.64 -2.15 6.02
CA LYS A 269 -9.20 -1.81 7.38
C LYS A 269 -10.27 -1.02 8.14
N GLU A 270 -10.87 -0.02 7.51
CA GLU A 270 -11.96 0.78 8.09
C GLU A 270 -13.23 -0.05 8.41
N ARG A 271 -13.40 -1.19 7.73
CA ARG A 271 -14.47 -2.15 8.01
C ARG A 271 -14.12 -3.16 9.09
N LEU A 272 -12.92 -3.06 9.69
CA LEU A 272 -12.40 -3.97 10.71
C LEU A 272 -12.33 -5.42 10.20
N LEU A 273 -11.99 -5.61 8.92
CA LEU A 273 -11.89 -6.94 8.31
C LEU A 273 -10.43 -7.38 8.18
N VAL A 274 -9.60 -6.53 7.56
CA VAL A 274 -8.19 -6.85 7.32
C VAL A 274 -7.38 -5.58 7.10
N ASP A 275 -6.18 -5.54 7.64
CA ASP A 275 -5.17 -4.50 7.42
C ASP A 275 -4.00 -5.07 6.61
N ASN A 276 -4.09 -5.00 5.29
CA ASN A 276 -3.05 -5.46 4.38
C ASN A 276 -2.04 -4.36 4.00
N CYS A 277 -1.99 -3.24 4.73
CA CYS A 277 -1.00 -2.19 4.49
C CYS A 277 0.45 -2.71 4.57
N PRO A 278 0.83 -3.66 5.47
CA PRO A 278 2.16 -4.25 5.47
C PRO A 278 2.52 -4.96 4.14
N LEU A 279 1.55 -5.58 3.46
CA LEU A 279 1.79 -6.22 2.16
C LEU A 279 2.16 -5.19 1.10
N LEU A 280 1.44 -4.05 1.05
CA LEU A 280 1.74 -2.95 0.13
C LEU A 280 3.12 -2.32 0.43
N ALA A 281 3.47 -2.17 1.71
CA ALA A 281 4.79 -1.72 2.09
C ALA A 281 5.85 -2.72 1.59
N SER A 282 5.61 -4.02 1.71
CA SER A 282 6.61 -5.03 1.31
C SER A 282 6.95 -5.06 -0.18
N GLN A 283 6.09 -4.49 -1.03
CA GLN A 283 6.32 -4.36 -2.47
C GLN A 283 7.26 -3.19 -2.82
N GLN A 284 7.64 -2.35 -1.84
CA GLN A 284 8.50 -1.21 -2.09
C GLN A 284 9.92 -1.66 -2.47
N PRO A 285 10.56 -1.02 -3.47
CA PRO A 285 11.90 -1.39 -3.93
C PRO A 285 12.95 -1.41 -2.82
N THR A 286 12.82 -0.53 -1.82
CA THR A 286 13.73 -0.44 -0.67
C THR A 286 13.82 -1.77 0.08
N LEU A 287 12.69 -2.43 0.37
CA LEU A 287 12.70 -3.72 1.06
C LEU A 287 13.37 -4.79 0.20
N HIS A 288 13.02 -4.90 -1.09
CA HIS A 288 13.62 -5.90 -1.98
C HIS A 288 15.14 -5.76 -2.13
N LYS A 289 15.64 -4.52 -2.19
CA LYS A 289 17.09 -4.27 -2.20
C LYS A 289 17.73 -4.77 -0.91
N VAL A 290 17.11 -4.51 0.25
CA VAL A 290 17.60 -4.98 1.55
C VAL A 290 17.55 -6.50 1.66
N LEU A 291 16.45 -7.15 1.29
CA LEU A 291 16.31 -8.60 1.32
C LEU A 291 17.39 -9.28 0.48
N ARG A 292 17.66 -8.75 -0.73
CA ARG A 292 18.73 -9.25 -1.61
C ARG A 292 20.11 -8.98 -1.02
N GLY A 293 20.39 -7.73 -0.65
CA GLY A 293 21.71 -7.30 -0.19
C GLY A 293 22.11 -7.97 1.12
N ALA A 294 21.19 -8.13 2.06
CA ALA A 294 21.41 -8.82 3.32
C ALA A 294 21.27 -10.36 3.21
N ASN A 295 21.06 -10.90 2.00
CA ASN A 295 20.87 -12.33 1.73
C ASN A 295 19.81 -12.99 2.65
N MET A 296 18.68 -12.30 2.83
CA MET A 296 17.60 -12.76 3.70
C MET A 296 16.68 -13.74 2.93
N SER A 297 16.51 -14.93 3.48
CA SER A 297 15.53 -15.90 2.98
C SER A 297 14.16 -15.62 3.58
N VAL A 298 13.27 -14.99 2.82
CA VAL A 298 11.87 -14.76 3.18
C VAL A 298 10.94 -15.38 2.15
N SER A 299 9.72 -15.73 2.56
CA SER A 299 8.70 -16.24 1.64
C SER A 299 8.11 -15.08 0.85
N LEU A 300 8.37 -15.07 -0.46
CA LEU A 300 7.81 -14.10 -1.40
C LEU A 300 6.61 -14.70 -2.13
N SER A 301 5.69 -13.86 -2.56
CA SER A 301 4.59 -14.28 -3.42
C SER A 301 5.14 -14.76 -4.76
N ASP A 302 4.83 -15.99 -5.14
CA ASP A 302 5.11 -16.46 -6.48
C ASP A 302 4.14 -15.77 -7.47
N ASN A 303 4.63 -15.36 -8.64
CA ASN A 303 3.80 -14.91 -9.76
C ASN A 303 3.05 -16.10 -10.40
N MET A 304 2.45 -16.98 -9.58
CA MET A 304 1.89 -18.28 -9.99
C MET A 304 0.45 -18.22 -10.51
N THR A 305 -0.13 -17.04 -10.72
CA THR A 305 -1.32 -16.95 -11.57
C THR A 305 -0.88 -17.01 -13.04
N SER A 306 -1.69 -17.58 -13.93
CA SER A 306 -1.40 -17.57 -15.38
C SER A 306 -1.50 -16.17 -16.01
N TYR A 307 -1.53 -15.12 -15.19
CA TYR A 307 -1.35 -13.73 -15.58
C TYR A 307 0.13 -13.36 -15.39
N PRO A 308 0.80 -12.78 -16.41
CA PRO A 308 2.00 -12.02 -16.16
C PRO A 308 1.61 -10.80 -15.32
N ASP A 309 1.67 -10.93 -13.99
CA ASP A 309 1.49 -9.80 -13.09
C ASP A 309 2.86 -9.08 -12.95
N PRO A 310 3.02 -7.84 -13.47
CA PRO A 310 4.24 -7.07 -13.31
C PRO A 310 4.39 -6.43 -11.92
N SER A 311 3.43 -6.60 -11.01
CA SER A 311 3.52 -6.10 -9.65
C SER A 311 4.74 -6.70 -8.94
N PRO A 312 5.45 -5.90 -8.13
CA PRO A 312 6.51 -6.44 -7.30
C PRO A 312 5.96 -7.55 -6.39
N PRO A 313 6.73 -8.64 -6.19
CA PRO A 313 6.34 -9.67 -5.23
C PRO A 313 6.22 -9.05 -3.83
N TYR A 314 5.40 -9.64 -2.98
CA TYR A 314 5.25 -9.21 -1.59
C TYR A 314 5.70 -10.32 -0.64
N VAL A 315 5.98 -9.97 0.62
CA VAL A 315 6.33 -10.96 1.65
C VAL A 315 5.05 -11.62 2.17
N THR A 316 4.90 -12.92 1.98
CA THR A 316 3.63 -13.65 2.26
C THR A 316 3.40 -13.93 3.74
N THR A 317 4.44 -13.83 4.57
CA THR A 317 4.37 -14.09 6.03
C THR A 317 3.97 -12.86 6.85
N LEU A 318 3.74 -11.71 6.23
CA LEU A 318 3.39 -10.49 6.97
C LEU A 318 1.98 -10.59 7.54
N SER A 319 1.91 -10.73 8.86
CA SER A 319 0.68 -10.89 9.63
C SER A 319 0.53 -9.84 10.75
N VAL A 320 1.50 -8.94 10.90
CA VAL A 320 1.57 -7.92 11.95
C VAL A 320 1.87 -6.54 11.35
N GLY A 321 0.99 -5.58 11.60
CA GLY A 321 1.23 -4.16 11.40
C GLY A 321 2.15 -3.62 12.49
N ILE A 322 3.09 -2.75 12.11
CA ILE A 322 4.00 -2.06 13.03
C ILE A 322 3.75 -0.55 12.92
N ASP A 323 3.12 0.03 13.93
CA ASP A 323 2.91 1.47 14.06
C ASP A 323 4.01 2.06 14.94
N VAL A 324 4.96 2.81 14.34
CA VAL A 324 6.07 3.45 15.06
C VAL A 324 5.83 4.95 15.14
N THR A 325 5.67 5.49 16.34
CA THR A 325 5.45 6.92 16.57
C THR A 325 6.62 7.53 17.34
N TYR A 326 7.21 8.57 16.76
CA TYR A 326 8.22 9.40 17.42
C TYR A 326 7.57 10.66 17.97
N SER A 327 7.95 11.01 19.21
CA SER A 327 7.57 12.26 19.84
C SER A 327 8.82 12.89 20.44
N THR A 328 9.00 14.18 20.18
CA THR A 328 10.13 14.95 20.67
C THR A 328 9.66 16.27 21.25
N ASP A 329 10.23 16.65 22.38
CA ASP A 329 10.17 18.02 22.90
C ASP A 329 11.18 18.93 22.22
N ASP A 330 11.05 20.23 22.50
CA ASP A 330 12.01 21.24 22.08
C ASP A 330 13.40 20.88 22.60
N TYR A 331 14.36 20.86 21.69
CA TYR A 331 15.73 20.46 21.99
C TYR A 331 16.70 21.36 21.26
N TRP A 332 17.79 21.72 21.93
CA TRP A 332 18.86 22.49 21.31
C TRP A 332 20.20 21.84 21.60
N VAL A 333 21.11 21.94 20.64
CA VAL A 333 22.46 21.43 20.74
C VAL A 333 23.43 22.35 20.02
N MET A 334 24.58 22.60 20.62
CA MET A 334 25.69 23.23 19.93
C MET A 334 26.51 22.15 19.22
N SER A 335 26.62 22.29 17.90
CA SER A 335 27.38 21.37 17.05
C SER A 335 28.23 22.18 16.09
N CYS A 336 29.53 21.89 15.99
CA CYS A 336 30.44 22.61 15.10
C CYS A 336 30.36 24.15 15.20
N CYS A 337 30.25 24.67 16.43
CA CYS A 337 30.10 26.12 16.73
C CYS A 337 28.80 26.77 16.23
N LEU A 338 27.81 25.98 15.83
CA LEU A 338 26.48 26.43 15.46
C LEU A 338 25.44 25.88 16.45
N ASN A 339 24.43 26.71 16.77
CA ASN A 339 23.30 26.28 17.57
C ASN A 339 22.24 25.67 16.65
N TYR A 340 21.94 24.39 16.88
CA TYR A 340 20.87 23.68 16.21
C TYR A 340 19.69 23.55 17.15
N SER A 341 18.50 23.88 16.67
CA SER A 341 17.27 23.70 17.40
C SER A 341 16.34 22.73 16.66
N ILE A 342 15.68 21.91 17.45
CA ILE A 342 14.64 20.99 17.04
C ILE A 342 13.40 21.43 17.79
N THR A 343 12.39 21.81 17.02
CA THR A 343 11.08 22.16 17.55
C THR A 343 10.33 20.89 17.91
N ARG A 344 9.56 20.96 18.99
CA ARG A 344 8.64 19.90 19.40
C ARG A 344 7.77 19.43 18.24
N GLY A 345 7.54 18.12 18.20
CA GLY A 345 6.69 17.51 17.18
C GLY A 345 6.57 16.01 17.36
N SER A 346 5.67 15.42 16.59
CA SER A 346 5.55 13.98 16.46
C SER A 346 5.33 13.59 15.01
N PHE A 347 5.73 12.36 14.68
CA PHE A 347 5.47 11.77 13.37
C PHE A 347 5.44 10.24 13.47
N LYS A 348 4.80 9.61 12.49
CA LYS A 348 4.82 8.15 12.33
C LYS A 348 5.83 7.74 11.26
N ALA A 349 6.51 6.62 11.47
CA ALA A 349 7.31 6.01 10.41
C ALA A 349 6.40 5.67 9.22
N ASP A 350 6.81 6.07 8.02
CA ASP A 350 6.04 5.95 6.81
C ASP A 350 6.91 5.29 5.72
N PRO A 351 6.65 4.03 5.37
CA PRO A 351 7.44 3.29 4.39
C PRO A 351 7.17 3.74 2.94
N PHE A 352 6.13 4.54 2.71
CA PHE A 352 5.74 5.05 1.39
C PHE A 352 6.28 6.46 1.13
N SER A 353 6.82 7.13 2.15
CA SER A 353 7.34 8.49 2.02
C SER A 353 8.82 8.54 1.69
N ASP A 354 9.16 9.41 0.72
CA ASP A 354 10.54 9.85 0.49
C ASP A 354 10.97 10.99 1.44
N ARG A 355 10.08 11.43 2.34
CA ARG A 355 10.38 12.49 3.29
C ARG A 355 11.35 12.02 4.35
N THR A 356 12.44 12.76 4.49
CA THR A 356 13.48 12.52 5.48
C THR A 356 13.11 13.10 6.84
N GLN A 357 13.61 12.44 7.88
CA GLN A 357 13.46 12.86 9.27
C GLN A 357 14.83 13.26 9.82
N ARG A 358 14.89 14.44 10.45
CA ARG A 358 16.11 14.91 11.11
C ARG A 358 16.48 13.96 12.24
N ALA A 359 17.75 13.54 12.32
CA ALA A 359 18.20 12.57 13.31
C ALA A 359 17.82 12.93 14.76
N GLY A 360 17.85 14.21 15.13
CA GLY A 360 17.46 14.62 16.47
C GLY A 360 15.95 14.54 16.76
N MET A 361 15.08 14.48 15.75
CA MET A 361 13.64 14.13 15.92
C MET A 361 13.47 12.67 16.34
N THR A 362 14.44 11.82 15.99
CA THR A 362 14.46 10.39 16.30
C THR A 362 15.37 10.03 17.47
N ARG A 363 15.87 11.02 18.24
CA ARG A 363 16.82 10.77 19.33
C ARG A 363 16.23 9.94 20.46
N LEU A 364 14.93 10.09 20.72
CA LEU A 364 14.22 9.41 21.80
C LEU A 364 13.64 8.10 21.27
N LYS A 365 13.56 7.10 22.15
CA LYS A 365 12.95 5.80 21.86
C LYS A 365 11.49 6.00 21.42
N PRO A 366 11.06 5.44 20.27
CA PRO A 366 9.68 5.61 19.79
C PRO A 366 8.70 4.77 20.61
N ASN A 367 7.41 5.11 20.50
CA ASN A 367 6.33 4.19 20.84
C ASN A 367 6.09 3.24 19.67
N VAL A 368 6.10 1.92 19.91
CA VAL A 368 5.83 0.90 18.89
C VAL A 368 4.59 0.13 19.30
N GLN A 369 3.59 0.12 18.42
CA GLN A 369 2.36 -0.64 18.58
C GLN A 369 2.31 -1.74 17.52
N LEU A 370 1.97 -2.94 17.96
CA LEU A 370 1.79 -4.10 17.08
C LEU A 370 0.30 -4.42 16.98
N SER A 371 -0.16 -4.67 15.75
CA SER A 371 -1.54 -5.04 15.46
C SER A 371 -1.58 -6.22 14.52
N LEU A 372 -2.51 -7.16 14.73
CA LEU A 372 -2.71 -8.25 13.77
C LEU A 372 -3.37 -7.70 12.51
N THR A 373 -2.92 -8.18 11.35
CA THR A 373 -3.50 -7.80 10.06
C THR A 373 -4.89 -8.39 9.86
N ASP A 374 -5.15 -9.59 10.38
CA ASP A 374 -6.49 -10.16 10.44
C ASP A 374 -7.26 -9.60 11.64
N MET A 375 -8.21 -8.72 11.36
CA MET A 375 -8.94 -7.94 12.36
C MET A 375 -10.23 -8.63 12.83
N ILE A 376 -10.47 -9.89 12.41
CA ILE A 376 -11.63 -10.66 12.85
C ILE A 376 -11.57 -10.87 14.38
N PRO A 377 -12.68 -10.63 15.11
CA PRO A 377 -12.74 -10.82 16.56
C PRO A 377 -12.31 -12.23 16.99
N GLY A 378 -11.42 -12.31 17.99
CA GLY A 378 -10.90 -13.58 18.52
C GLY A 378 -9.47 -13.89 18.07
N ASN A 379 -8.97 -13.25 17.02
CA ASN A 379 -7.55 -13.29 16.69
C ASN A 379 -6.74 -12.53 17.73
N THR A 380 -5.71 -13.18 18.28
CA THR A 380 -4.88 -12.62 19.35
C THR A 380 -3.43 -13.01 19.16
N PHE A 381 -2.53 -12.27 19.82
CA PHE A 381 -1.11 -12.60 19.93
C PHE A 381 -0.81 -13.76 20.89
N THR A 382 -1.84 -14.49 21.35
CA THR A 382 -1.69 -15.57 22.33
C THR A 382 -0.68 -16.61 21.83
N ASP A 383 0.23 -17.02 22.72
CA ASP A 383 1.33 -17.97 22.46
C ASP A 383 2.36 -17.54 21.40
N GLN A 384 2.26 -16.34 20.85
CA GLN A 384 3.21 -15.82 19.89
C GLN A 384 4.29 -14.99 20.61
N VAL A 385 5.54 -15.26 20.26
CA VAL A 385 6.71 -14.55 20.79
C VAL A 385 7.46 -13.95 19.62
N TYR A 386 7.89 -12.70 19.74
CA TYR A 386 8.51 -11.95 18.65
C TYR A 386 9.87 -11.35 19.02
N THR A 387 10.66 -11.08 17.98
CA THR A 387 11.89 -10.29 18.04
C THR A 387 11.75 -9.08 17.12
N LEU A 388 11.97 -7.88 17.66
CA LEU A 388 11.99 -6.62 16.91
C LEU A 388 13.43 -6.16 16.67
N PHE A 389 13.81 -6.04 15.41
CA PHE A 389 15.02 -5.37 14.97
C PHE A 389 14.69 -3.95 14.52
N PHE A 390 15.49 -2.98 14.94
CA PHE A 390 15.58 -1.68 14.29
C PHE A 390 17.01 -1.52 13.79
N VAL A 391 17.17 -1.46 12.47
CA VAL A 391 18.47 -1.52 11.81
C VAL A 391 18.62 -0.44 10.75
N ASP A 392 19.82 0.11 10.64
CA ASP A 392 20.25 0.90 9.49
C ASP A 392 20.63 -0.04 8.36
N VAL A 393 19.80 -0.03 7.32
CA VAL A 393 19.87 -1.01 6.22
C VAL A 393 20.49 -0.43 4.95
N ALA A 394 20.98 0.82 4.98
CA ALA A 394 21.61 1.43 3.81
C ALA A 394 22.74 0.57 3.20
N PRO A 395 23.66 -0.06 3.97
CA PRO A 395 24.71 -0.87 3.38
C PRO A 395 24.17 -2.09 2.63
N ALA A 396 23.00 -2.60 3.03
CA ALA A 396 22.32 -3.68 2.33
C ALA A 396 21.51 -3.18 1.13
N ALA A 397 20.85 -2.03 1.26
CA ALA A 397 20.11 -1.42 0.15
C ALA A 397 21.02 -1.00 -1.02
N ASP A 398 22.25 -0.58 -0.71
CA ASP A 398 23.26 -0.13 -1.68
C ASP A 398 24.20 -1.26 -2.15
N ALA A 399 24.05 -2.47 -1.62
CA ALA A 399 24.87 -3.61 -1.97
C ALA A 399 24.68 -3.99 -3.45
N THR A 400 25.79 -4.22 -4.15
CA THR A 400 25.75 -4.78 -5.50
C THR A 400 25.40 -6.27 -5.46
N ALA A 401 24.95 -6.83 -6.58
CA ALA A 401 24.56 -8.24 -6.65
C ALA A 401 25.68 -9.24 -6.25
N ASN A 402 26.95 -8.81 -6.29
CA ASN A 402 28.11 -9.64 -5.96
C ASN A 402 28.72 -9.30 -4.59
N ALA A 403 28.10 -8.42 -3.80
CA ALA A 403 28.62 -8.03 -2.49
C ALA A 403 28.55 -9.22 -1.51
N THR A 404 29.68 -9.58 -0.93
CA THR A 404 29.78 -10.60 0.13
C THR A 404 29.92 -9.93 1.50
N ASN A 405 29.38 -10.55 2.56
CA ASN A 405 29.48 -10.06 3.94
C ASN A 405 28.84 -8.67 4.16
N VAL A 406 27.68 -8.44 3.54
CA VAL A 406 26.90 -7.22 3.74
C VAL A 406 26.37 -7.18 5.17
N THR A 407 26.76 -6.14 5.91
CA THR A 407 26.32 -5.95 7.30
C THR A 407 25.29 -4.84 7.43
N VAL A 408 24.35 -4.99 8.35
CA VAL A 408 23.48 -3.89 8.82
C VAL A 408 24.00 -3.36 10.15
N ILE A 409 23.59 -2.14 10.54
CA ILE A 409 23.98 -1.56 11.84
C ILE A 409 22.78 -1.60 12.79
N THR A 410 22.94 -2.23 13.95
CA THR A 410 21.87 -2.36 14.94
C THR A 410 21.61 -1.03 15.65
N HIS A 411 20.36 -0.59 15.70
CA HIS A 411 19.94 0.61 16.42
C HIS A 411 19.04 0.30 17.62
N TRP A 412 18.30 -0.81 17.56
CA TRP A 412 17.52 -1.32 18.69
C TRP A 412 17.24 -2.80 18.45
N LEU A 413 17.27 -3.61 19.50
CA LEU A 413 16.94 -5.03 19.41
C LEU A 413 16.22 -5.47 20.67
N VAL A 414 14.99 -5.94 20.48
CA VAL A 414 14.13 -6.43 21.56
C VAL A 414 13.72 -7.85 21.23
N GLY A 415 14.09 -8.80 22.08
CA GLY A 415 13.68 -10.20 21.97
C GLY A 415 12.51 -10.50 22.88
N ASN A 416 11.93 -11.69 22.72
CA ASN A 416 10.97 -12.27 23.66
C ASN A 416 9.71 -11.41 23.91
N ILE A 417 9.30 -10.62 22.91
CA ILE A 417 8.10 -9.78 22.95
C ILE A 417 6.86 -10.66 23.00
N ARG A 418 5.94 -10.41 23.93
CA ARG A 418 4.71 -11.19 24.14
C ARG A 418 3.48 -10.30 24.03
N ASN A 419 2.34 -10.91 23.73
CA ASN A 419 1.03 -10.26 23.72
C ASN A 419 0.93 -9.04 22.79
N GLY A 420 1.81 -8.92 21.79
CA GLY A 420 1.89 -7.74 20.91
C GLY A 420 2.41 -6.46 21.59
N ASP A 421 2.94 -6.56 22.81
CA ASP A 421 3.45 -5.41 23.56
C ASP A 421 4.98 -5.44 23.63
N VAL A 422 5.62 -4.54 22.88
CA VAL A 422 7.08 -4.42 22.80
C VAL A 422 7.72 -4.17 24.18
N SER A 423 6.99 -3.56 25.12
CA SER A 423 7.50 -3.29 26.48
C SER A 423 7.68 -4.54 27.34
N THR A 424 7.08 -5.67 26.94
CA THR A 424 7.24 -6.96 27.61
C THR A 424 8.51 -7.70 27.22
N GLY A 425 9.18 -7.26 26.16
CA GLY A 425 10.36 -7.92 25.62
C GLY A 425 11.65 -7.60 26.38
N ASP A 426 12.64 -8.46 26.19
CA ASP A 426 14.01 -8.27 26.69
C ASP A 426 14.77 -7.33 25.75
N GLU A 427 15.21 -6.17 26.25
CA GLU A 427 16.01 -5.22 25.48
C GLU A 427 17.47 -5.70 25.36
N ILE A 428 17.76 -6.46 24.29
CA ILE A 428 19.08 -7.04 23.98
C ILE A 428 20.07 -5.96 23.54
N ALA A 429 19.61 -4.98 22.76
CA ALA A 429 20.37 -3.79 22.41
C ALA A 429 19.52 -2.56 22.68
N GLN A 430 20.01 -1.66 23.53
CA GLN A 430 19.31 -0.43 23.87
C GLN A 430 19.09 0.46 22.65
N TYR A 431 17.96 1.17 22.65
CA TYR A 431 17.64 2.11 21.59
C TYR A 431 18.73 3.16 21.39
N PHE A 432 19.16 3.32 20.14
CA PHE A 432 20.04 4.37 19.67
C PHE A 432 19.40 4.98 18.43
N GLY A 433 19.05 6.26 18.46
CA GLY A 433 18.38 6.89 17.32
C GLY A 433 19.21 6.88 16.02
N PRO A 434 18.55 6.94 14.84
CA PRO A 434 19.19 7.18 13.55
C PRO A 434 20.31 8.21 13.63
N ASN A 435 21.46 7.90 13.02
CA ASN A 435 22.63 8.77 13.08
C ASN A 435 23.42 8.71 11.76
N PRO A 436 22.82 9.18 10.65
CA PRO A 436 23.51 9.20 9.35
C PRO A 436 24.69 10.17 9.40
N PHE A 437 25.82 9.77 8.81
CA PHE A 437 27.06 10.54 8.83
C PHE A 437 27.11 11.61 7.74
N LEU A 438 26.78 11.20 6.50
CA LEU A 438 26.98 12.03 5.33
C LEU A 438 25.85 13.06 5.17
N PRO A 439 26.17 14.35 4.99
CA PRO A 439 25.19 15.35 4.57
C PRO A 439 24.56 14.95 3.24
N ASN A 440 23.27 15.25 3.05
CA ASN A 440 22.54 14.98 1.80
C ASN A 440 22.52 13.50 1.35
N SER A 441 22.80 12.57 2.25
CA SER A 441 22.68 11.13 2.02
C SER A 441 21.74 10.54 3.07
N PRO A 442 20.42 10.66 2.87
CA PRO A 442 19.43 10.07 3.75
C PRO A 442 19.55 8.55 3.73
N ARG A 443 19.32 7.92 4.87
CA ARG A 443 19.49 6.47 5.03
C ARG A 443 18.18 5.83 5.50
N PRO A 444 17.80 4.66 4.96
CA PRO A 444 16.66 3.90 5.46
C PRO A 444 17.00 3.20 6.77
N TYR A 445 16.12 3.36 7.76
CA TYR A 445 16.16 2.67 9.04
C TYR A 445 14.88 1.84 9.19
N MET A 446 15.05 0.52 9.26
CA MET A 446 13.95 -0.44 9.12
C MET A 446 13.66 -1.14 10.43
N PHE A 447 12.39 -1.17 10.79
CA PHE A 447 11.83 -2.03 11.83
C PHE A 447 11.41 -3.34 11.18
N MET A 448 11.94 -4.46 11.67
CA MET A 448 11.60 -5.80 11.23
C MET A 448 11.18 -6.64 12.43
N LEU A 449 10.00 -7.23 12.37
CA LEU A 449 9.47 -8.09 13.41
C LEU A 449 9.48 -9.54 12.94
N PHE A 450 10.18 -10.40 13.65
CA PHE A 450 10.24 -11.83 13.37
C PHE A 450 9.53 -12.62 14.45
N LYS A 451 8.77 -13.63 14.05
CA LYS A 451 8.21 -14.61 14.98
C LYS A 451 9.30 -15.56 15.44
N GLN A 452 9.40 -15.78 16.74
CA GLN A 452 10.35 -16.69 17.33
C GLN A 452 9.84 -18.13 17.28
N PRO A 453 10.70 -19.10 16.94
CA PRO A 453 10.37 -20.52 17.04
C PRO A 453 10.41 -21.03 18.50
N VAL A 454 10.95 -20.23 19.42
CA VAL A 454 11.18 -20.57 20.82
C VAL A 454 10.72 -19.45 21.75
N SER A 455 10.40 -19.79 22.99
CA SER A 455 9.91 -18.85 24.01
C SER A 455 10.98 -17.88 24.53
N LYS A 456 12.26 -18.22 24.38
CA LYS A 456 13.40 -17.40 24.80
C LYS A 456 14.58 -17.59 23.85
N LEU A 457 15.10 -16.49 23.29
CA LEU A 457 16.31 -16.52 22.47
C LEU A 457 17.58 -16.69 23.31
N ASN A 458 18.58 -17.35 22.72
CA ASN A 458 19.95 -17.37 23.25
C ASN A 458 20.75 -16.19 22.67
N THR A 459 21.03 -15.19 23.49
CA THR A 459 21.72 -13.94 23.08
C THR A 459 23.23 -14.07 22.96
N SER A 460 23.83 -15.16 23.47
CA SER A 460 25.29 -15.36 23.44
C SER A 460 25.90 -15.27 22.03
N TYR A 461 25.15 -15.69 21.00
CA TYR A 461 25.59 -15.59 19.61
C TYR A 461 25.81 -14.13 19.18
N ILE A 462 24.83 -13.25 19.41
CA ILE A 462 24.94 -11.84 19.02
C ILE A 462 25.94 -11.08 19.91
N GLU A 463 26.01 -11.43 21.19
CA GLU A 463 27.00 -10.89 22.12
C GLU A 463 28.43 -11.24 21.68
N SER A 464 28.66 -12.47 21.20
CA SER A 464 29.97 -12.90 20.68
C SER A 464 30.40 -12.14 19.41
N MET A 465 29.45 -11.78 18.55
CA MET A 465 29.72 -10.95 17.36
C MET A 465 29.94 -9.48 17.72
N CYS A 466 29.47 -9.04 18.88
CA CYS A 466 29.45 -7.66 19.32
C CYS A 466 30.13 -7.49 20.70
N PRO A 467 31.45 -7.74 20.81
CA PRO A 467 32.17 -7.71 22.09
C PRO A 467 32.18 -6.34 22.78
N GLY A 468 31.93 -5.26 22.03
CA GLY A 468 31.76 -3.89 22.55
C GLY A 468 30.31 -3.52 22.90
N GLY A 469 29.39 -4.49 22.86
CA GLY A 469 27.95 -4.27 22.99
C GLY A 469 27.21 -4.33 21.65
N VAL A 470 25.95 -4.75 21.69
CA VAL A 470 25.12 -4.98 20.49
C VAL A 470 24.61 -3.66 19.88
N GLN A 471 24.47 -2.61 20.69
CA GLN A 471 24.07 -1.29 20.21
C GLN A 471 25.09 -0.76 19.19
N ARG A 472 24.63 -0.36 18.01
CA ARG A 472 25.46 0.14 16.88
C ARG A 472 26.50 -0.86 16.36
N CYS A 473 26.38 -2.14 16.75
CA CYS A 473 27.19 -3.21 16.21
C CYS A 473 26.82 -3.47 14.75
N ARG A 474 27.84 -3.75 13.92
CA ARG A 474 27.65 -4.26 12.56
C ARG A 474 27.41 -5.75 12.63
N ILE A 475 26.26 -6.19 12.13
CA ILE A 475 25.87 -7.59 12.13
C ILE A 475 25.61 -8.08 10.71
N ASP A 476 25.98 -9.33 10.46
CA ASP A 476 25.48 -10.08 9.31
C ASP A 476 24.08 -10.58 9.67
N LEU A 477 23.06 -9.88 9.17
CA LEU A 477 21.67 -10.13 9.56
C LEU A 477 21.23 -11.54 9.22
N ALA A 478 21.57 -12.06 8.03
CA ALA A 478 21.23 -13.43 7.64
C ALA A 478 21.80 -14.47 8.60
N LYS A 479 23.06 -14.32 9.03
CA LYS A 479 23.67 -15.23 10.01
C LYS A 479 22.98 -15.16 11.38
N VAL A 480 22.57 -13.98 11.82
CA VAL A 480 21.82 -13.81 13.09
C VAL A 480 20.46 -14.51 12.99
N LEU A 481 19.72 -14.24 11.92
CA LEU A 481 18.41 -14.85 11.67
C LEU A 481 18.52 -16.38 11.60
N GLN A 482 19.56 -16.90 10.92
CA GLN A 482 19.84 -18.34 10.85
C GLN A 482 20.16 -18.93 12.22
N ALA A 483 21.04 -18.31 13.01
CA ALA A 483 21.42 -18.80 14.33
C ALA A 483 20.24 -18.87 15.31
N TRP A 484 19.25 -17.99 15.14
CA TRP A 484 18.02 -17.95 15.94
C TRP A 484 16.82 -18.63 15.28
N ASN A 485 16.99 -19.21 14.09
CA ASN A 485 15.94 -19.81 13.28
C ASN A 485 14.71 -18.87 13.09
N LEU A 486 14.99 -17.59 12.86
CA LEU A 486 13.99 -16.55 12.57
C LEU A 486 13.71 -16.50 11.07
N VAL A 487 12.82 -17.37 10.61
CA VAL A 487 12.47 -17.53 9.19
C VAL A 487 11.19 -16.80 8.77
N GLU A 488 10.37 -16.39 9.73
CA GLU A 488 9.06 -15.77 9.50
C GLU A 488 9.12 -14.26 9.78
N LEU A 489 9.32 -13.46 8.74
CA LEU A 489 9.18 -12.00 8.83
C LEU A 489 7.68 -11.67 8.92
N SER A 490 7.22 -11.30 10.11
CA SER A 490 5.81 -11.09 10.42
C SER A 490 5.36 -9.63 10.30
N GLY A 491 6.28 -8.67 10.41
CA GLY A 491 5.98 -7.25 10.26
C GLY A 491 7.18 -6.44 9.78
N VAL A 492 6.92 -5.37 9.02
CA VAL A 492 7.96 -4.46 8.53
C VAL A 492 7.43 -3.04 8.36
N THR A 493 8.25 -2.06 8.73
CA THR A 493 8.06 -0.62 8.42
C THR A 493 9.41 0.09 8.46
N TRP A 494 9.53 1.29 7.92
CA TRP A 494 10.78 2.05 7.98
C TRP A 494 10.55 3.55 7.89
N LEU A 495 11.62 4.30 8.09
CA LEU A 495 11.71 5.73 7.84
C LEU A 495 13.04 6.06 7.17
N LEU A 496 13.09 7.20 6.49
CA LEU A 496 14.32 7.80 6.03
C LEU A 496 14.79 8.83 7.05
N ALA A 497 16.06 8.77 7.47
CA ALA A 497 16.65 9.80 8.32
C ALA A 497 17.85 10.48 7.66
N GLU A 498 17.99 11.77 7.91
CA GLU A 498 19.05 12.62 7.36
C GLU A 498 19.96 13.19 8.46
N ASN A 499 21.15 13.63 8.05
CA ASN A 499 22.12 14.22 8.94
C ASN A 499 21.66 15.62 9.39
N ASP A 500 21.80 15.91 10.67
CA ASP A 500 21.60 17.23 11.24
C ASP A 500 22.72 17.56 12.25
N GLY A 501 22.64 18.74 12.89
CA GLY A 501 23.63 19.13 13.89
C GLY A 501 23.73 18.18 15.08
N PHE A 502 22.62 17.55 15.49
CA PHE A 502 22.62 16.54 16.54
C PHE A 502 23.42 15.30 16.11
N ALA A 503 23.16 14.76 14.91
CA ALA A 503 23.91 13.62 14.40
C ALA A 503 25.41 13.89 14.27
N LYS A 504 25.79 15.09 13.77
CA LYS A 504 27.20 15.53 13.72
C LYS A 504 27.82 15.54 15.11
N MET A 505 27.14 16.15 16.08
CA MET A 505 27.64 16.28 17.46
C MET A 505 27.97 14.91 18.05
N ARG A 506 27.09 13.92 17.86
CA ARG A 506 27.28 12.56 18.40
C ARG A 506 28.53 11.85 17.88
N PHE A 507 29.02 12.16 16.69
CA PHE A 507 30.22 11.49 16.16
C PHE A 507 31.48 11.77 16.99
N TYR A 508 31.60 12.97 17.56
CA TYR A 508 32.76 13.37 18.37
C TYR A 508 32.50 13.39 19.89
N THR A 509 31.25 13.36 20.35
CA THR A 509 30.92 13.34 21.80
C THR A 509 30.55 11.96 22.33
N GLU A 510 29.62 11.27 21.66
CA GLU A 510 29.01 10.03 22.13
C GLU A 510 29.65 8.80 21.47
N ILE A 511 29.67 8.76 20.14
CA ILE A 511 30.21 7.65 19.34
C ILE A 511 31.75 7.66 19.39
N LYS A 512 32.35 8.85 19.46
CA LYS A 512 33.81 9.07 19.50
C LYS A 512 34.57 8.36 18.37
N SER A 513 33.96 8.25 17.19
CA SER A 513 34.58 7.59 16.04
C SER A 513 35.45 8.52 15.19
N ARG A 514 35.35 9.84 15.40
CA ARG A 514 36.05 10.90 14.66
C ARG A 514 36.31 12.09 15.57
N THR A 515 37.31 12.91 15.25
CA THR A 515 37.56 14.15 16.00
C THR A 515 36.54 15.23 15.64
N LYS A 516 36.42 16.25 16.48
CA LYS A 516 35.53 17.40 16.22
C LYS A 516 35.94 18.12 14.94
N GLU A 517 37.24 18.25 14.69
CA GLU A 517 37.81 18.91 13.52
C GLU A 517 37.45 18.15 12.24
N GLU A 518 37.54 16.82 12.25
CA GLU A 518 37.17 15.97 11.11
C GLU A 518 35.67 16.03 10.79
N VAL A 519 34.82 16.08 11.83
CA VAL A 519 33.35 16.13 11.64
C VAL A 519 32.88 17.50 11.19
N CYS A 520 33.56 18.56 11.63
CA CYS A 520 33.17 19.94 11.42
C CYS A 520 33.92 20.64 10.28
N SER A 521 34.83 19.95 9.57
CA SER A 521 35.64 20.54 8.50
C SER A 521 34.81 21.08 7.32
N ASP A 522 33.60 20.57 7.12
CA ASP A 522 32.67 20.98 6.07
C ASP A 522 31.70 22.09 6.53
N VAL A 523 31.79 22.54 7.78
CA VAL A 523 30.87 23.55 8.35
C VAL A 523 31.46 24.95 8.16
N PRO A 524 30.80 25.83 7.36
CA PRO A 524 31.28 27.19 7.16
C PRO A 524 31.40 27.97 8.47
N GLY A 525 32.57 28.58 8.71
CA GLY A 525 32.83 29.38 9.90
C GLY A 525 33.21 28.59 11.15
N TYR A 526 33.37 27.27 11.06
CA TYR A 526 33.90 26.47 12.14
C TYR A 526 35.38 26.83 12.44
N ALA A 527 35.69 26.97 13.73
CA ALA A 527 37.03 27.09 14.28
C ALA A 527 37.06 26.42 15.67
N ASP A 528 38.23 25.95 16.10
CA ASP A 528 38.42 25.45 17.46
C ASP A 528 39.57 26.21 18.14
N PRO A 529 39.31 26.96 19.24
CA PRO A 529 38.03 27.12 19.91
C PRO A 529 37.01 27.93 19.07
N CYS A 530 35.72 27.74 19.36
CA CYS A 530 34.64 28.39 18.61
C CYS A 530 34.79 29.93 18.60
N PRO A 531 34.53 30.60 17.46
CA PRO A 531 34.61 32.05 17.40
C PRO A 531 33.64 32.68 18.40
N VAL A 532 34.14 33.56 19.25
CA VAL A 532 33.26 34.37 20.11
C VAL A 532 32.46 35.30 19.19
N PRO A 533 31.12 35.35 19.30
CA PRO A 533 30.33 36.32 18.54
C PRO A 533 30.89 37.72 18.80
N LYS A 534 31.38 38.40 17.74
CA LYS A 534 31.76 39.81 17.89
C LYS A 534 30.49 40.55 18.33
N PRO A 535 30.50 41.29 19.45
CA PRO A 535 29.35 42.09 19.82
C PRO A 535 28.98 42.98 18.64
N CYS A 536 27.71 42.93 18.23
CA CYS A 536 27.20 43.85 17.22
C CYS A 536 27.61 45.26 17.64
N PRO A 537 28.27 46.06 16.78
CA PRO A 537 28.63 47.41 17.14
C PRO A 537 27.35 48.14 17.56
N ASN A 538 27.31 48.59 18.81
CA ASN A 538 26.22 49.40 19.33
C ASN A 538 26.01 50.56 18.35
N LYS A 539 24.80 50.66 17.78
CA LYS A 539 24.35 51.91 17.16
C LYS A 539 24.18 52.94 18.26
N ALA A 540 25.28 53.55 18.69
CA ALA A 540 25.28 54.69 19.60
C ALA A 540 26.51 55.56 19.32
N ALA A 541 26.43 56.34 18.25
CA ALA A 541 26.98 57.69 18.20
C ALA A 541 26.26 58.42 17.06
N HIS A 542 25.22 59.16 17.42
CA HIS A 542 24.78 60.30 16.64
C HIS A 542 25.97 61.26 16.53
N ALA A 543 26.71 61.18 15.42
CA ALA A 543 27.51 62.31 14.98
C ALA A 543 26.52 63.35 14.43
N THR A 544 26.34 64.43 15.19
CA THR A 544 25.78 65.69 14.71
C THR A 544 26.54 66.13 13.47
N LEU A 545 25.89 66.06 12.31
CA LEU A 545 26.29 66.76 11.09
C LEU A 545 25.53 68.09 11.02
N PRO A 546 26.18 69.22 10.72
CA PRO A 546 25.48 70.46 10.46
C PRO A 546 24.95 70.49 9.03
N GLY A 547 23.72 70.97 8.86
CA GLY A 547 23.28 71.77 7.71
C GLY A 547 23.18 71.11 6.32
N SER A 548 21.93 70.94 5.88
CA SER A 548 21.46 71.26 4.52
C SER A 548 21.79 70.28 3.39
N LEU A 549 20.83 69.43 3.01
CA LEU A 549 19.92 69.66 1.88
C LEU A 549 18.97 68.45 1.70
N LEU A 550 17.66 68.73 1.71
CA LEU A 550 16.63 67.84 1.19
C LEU A 550 16.86 67.57 -0.30
N VAL A 551 16.67 66.32 -0.75
CA VAL A 551 15.67 65.92 -1.77
C VAL A 551 15.35 64.44 -1.54
N GLY A 552 14.05 64.13 -1.39
CA GLY A 552 13.56 62.78 -1.15
C GLY A 552 13.23 62.01 -2.42
N VAL A 553 13.13 60.69 -2.28
CA VAL A 553 12.12 59.88 -2.99
C VAL A 553 11.59 58.85 -2.00
N VAL A 554 10.31 59.02 -1.66
CA VAL A 554 9.50 58.09 -0.89
C VAL A 554 9.00 57.00 -1.84
N ALA A 555 9.22 55.73 -1.50
CA ALA A 555 8.39 54.63 -2.00
C ALA A 555 7.95 53.79 -0.80
N MET A 556 6.68 53.98 -0.42
CA MET A 556 5.95 53.19 0.55
C MET A 556 5.74 51.76 0.04
N VAL A 557 6.02 50.76 0.87
CA VAL A 557 5.24 49.52 0.89
C VAL A 557 4.96 49.17 2.35
N THR A 558 3.78 49.56 2.83
CA THR A 558 3.20 49.17 4.11
C THR A 558 2.37 47.90 3.96
N THR A 559 2.74 46.90 4.75
CA THR A 559 1.89 45.97 5.53
C THR A 559 0.53 45.52 4.98
N ALA A 560 0.35 44.20 4.85
CA ALA A 560 -0.83 43.48 5.32
C ALA A 560 -0.55 41.98 5.43
N ARG A 561 -0.61 41.41 6.65
CA ARG A 561 -0.98 40.00 6.87
C ARG A 561 -1.52 39.84 8.29
N SER A 562 -2.83 39.96 8.39
CA SER A 562 -3.67 39.36 9.42
C SER A 562 -4.63 38.39 8.73
N LEU A 563 -5.15 37.41 9.50
CA LEU A 563 -6.23 36.45 9.18
C LEU A 563 -5.75 35.21 8.36
N LEU A 564 -6.09 33.96 8.69
CA LEU A 564 -7.07 33.36 9.58
C LEU A 564 -6.63 31.91 9.89
N TRP A 565 -6.67 31.53 11.16
CA TRP A 565 -6.80 30.14 11.58
C TRP A 565 -8.30 29.79 11.53
N ARG A 566 -8.64 28.63 10.96
CA ARG A 566 -9.89 27.93 11.24
C ARG A 566 -9.60 26.45 11.38
N GLU A 567 -10.03 25.92 12.51
CA GLU A 567 -10.15 24.52 12.86
C GLU A 567 -11.08 23.81 11.87
N HIS A 568 -10.67 22.63 11.40
CA HIS A 568 -11.45 21.41 11.33
C HIS A 568 -10.53 20.20 11.22
#